data_AF-A0A7C4NBV8-F1
#
_entry.id   AF-A0A7C4NBV8-F1
#
_cell.length_a   1.000
_cell.length_b   1.000
_cell.length_c   1.000
_cell.angle_alpha   90.00
_cell.angle_beta   90.00
_cell.angle_gamma   90.00
#
_symmetry.space_group_name_H-M   'P 1'
#
loop_
_entity.id
_entity.type
_entity.pdbx_description
1 polymer ?
#
loop_
_entity_poly.entity_id
_entity_poly.type
_entity_poly.pdbx_seq_one_letter_code
_entity_poly.pdbx_strand_id
1 'polypeptide(L)'
;MPESRIPPRGLSLDALLFALLAAPYLSMMFLPPLPELLPEDLRSGALVVMCLGGYWLLDLLPRRPRLRRVIGPGKYVLIALAVLVIVVAPTLAAIDARRQAERHEFAHDGLMQSESAAQFMLMGRNPYVESYADTPMGKWEFDIGGVKINPGLEHYAYLPLTFLLPLPAQALAGDRFDHRWVYLAFYAVMLILSARLTRDETRRLSLLLILALNPLFVPFFVEGRNDVLSLFWLVLIVLAVQRRQWALSAVWLALACATKQFAWFLTPFWLMLVAGRGTRAEQWSRLKRPLAVLAGGTALLLGPWLLWDAAAFVGDVTYLQSGPAGGGYPVSGFSLGILLLAIGVMKSPLETFPYWLFQLAAALPLLIIMLRRQWREPSVTVMLMGAGLFT
;
A
#
# COMPACT_ATOMS: atom_id res chain seq x y z
N MET A 1 -37.60 19.02 -39.23
CA MET A 1 -36.73 19.18 -38.05
C MET A 1 -35.71 18.06 -38.08
N PRO A 2 -34.40 18.33 -38.17
CA PRO A 2 -33.42 17.27 -38.18
C PRO A 2 -33.33 16.68 -36.76
N GLU A 3 -33.64 15.40 -36.62
CA GLU A 3 -33.28 14.62 -35.44
C GLU A 3 -31.78 14.74 -35.24
N SER A 4 -31.37 15.44 -34.19
CA SER A 4 -29.98 15.45 -33.76
C SER A 4 -29.65 14.02 -33.31
N ARG A 5 -29.04 13.25 -34.22
CA ARG A 5 -28.44 11.95 -33.89
C ARG A 5 -27.40 12.20 -32.81
N ILE A 6 -27.79 11.96 -31.55
CA ILE A 6 -26.86 11.92 -30.43
C ILE A 6 -25.87 10.80 -30.78
N PRO A 7 -24.57 11.10 -30.94
CA PRO A 7 -23.60 10.07 -31.27
C PRO A 7 -23.66 8.95 -30.22
N PRO A 8 -23.48 7.68 -30.63
CA PRO A 8 -23.48 6.57 -29.68
C PRO A 8 -22.45 6.85 -28.59
N ARG A 9 -22.91 6.86 -27.34
CA ARG A 9 -22.02 7.09 -26.20
C ARG A 9 -21.25 5.81 -25.94
N GLY A 10 -19.93 5.89 -26.04
CA GLY A 10 -19.03 4.85 -25.52
C GLY A 10 -19.09 4.77 -24.00
N LEU A 11 -18.51 3.70 -23.46
CA LEU A 11 -18.37 3.48 -22.03
C LEU A 11 -17.57 4.61 -21.37
N SER A 12 -17.97 4.97 -20.15
CA SER A 12 -17.23 5.89 -19.29
C SER A 12 -15.88 5.31 -18.87
N LEU A 13 -14.96 6.19 -18.46
CA LEU A 13 -13.65 5.78 -17.93
C LEU A 13 -13.80 4.85 -16.71
N ASP A 14 -14.75 5.13 -15.81
CA ASP A 14 -15.00 4.29 -14.65
C ASP A 14 -15.52 2.90 -15.03
N ALA A 15 -16.38 2.77 -16.05
CA ALA A 15 -16.84 1.47 -16.53
C ALA A 15 -15.71 0.65 -17.19
N LEU A 16 -14.82 1.30 -17.94
CA LEU A 16 -13.63 0.66 -18.52
C LEU A 16 -12.65 0.21 -17.44
N LEU A 17 -12.40 1.06 -16.44
CA LEU A 17 -11.53 0.72 -15.31
C LEU A 17 -12.11 -0.40 -14.47
N PHE A 18 -13.42 -0.45 -14.25
CA PHE A 18 -14.01 -1.55 -13.49
C PHE A 18 -13.78 -2.89 -14.20
N ALA A 19 -14.00 -2.94 -15.52
CA ALA A 19 -13.70 -4.14 -16.30
C ALA A 19 -12.22 -4.51 -16.24
N LEU A 20 -11.32 -3.54 -16.45
CA LEU A 20 -9.87 -3.78 -16.43
C LEU A 20 -9.37 -4.28 -15.07
N LEU A 21 -9.89 -3.72 -13.98
CA LEU A 21 -9.44 -4.05 -12.62
C LEU A 21 -10.10 -5.30 -12.07
N ALA A 22 -11.33 -5.61 -12.50
CA ALA A 22 -12.04 -6.82 -12.06
C ALA A 22 -11.67 -8.07 -12.88
N ALA A 23 -11.32 -7.91 -14.16
CA ALA A 23 -11.00 -9.02 -15.06
C ALA A 23 -9.87 -9.95 -14.53
N PRO A 24 -8.78 -9.42 -13.95
CA PRO A 24 -7.74 -10.25 -13.35
C PRO A 24 -8.29 -11.26 -12.34
N TYR A 25 -9.26 -10.89 -11.50
CA TYR A 25 -9.83 -11.82 -10.50
C TYR A 25 -10.74 -12.90 -11.11
N LEU A 26 -11.26 -12.68 -12.32
CA LEU A 26 -11.95 -13.72 -13.07
C LEU A 26 -10.96 -14.72 -13.68
N SER A 27 -9.78 -14.23 -14.09
CA SER A 27 -8.72 -15.05 -14.69
C SER A 27 -7.72 -15.63 -13.68
N MET A 28 -7.58 -15.04 -12.50
CA MET A 28 -6.70 -15.48 -11.42
C MET A 28 -7.20 -16.79 -10.77
N MET A 29 -8.32 -17.35 -11.26
CA MET A 29 -8.59 -18.79 -11.22
C MET A 29 -7.45 -19.65 -11.83
N PHE A 30 -6.46 -19.07 -12.52
CA PHE A 30 -5.43 -19.80 -13.28
C PHE A 30 -3.98 -19.34 -13.04
N LEU A 31 -3.67 -18.54 -12.01
CA LEU A 31 -2.28 -18.17 -11.64
C LEU A 31 -1.84 -18.92 -10.37
N PRO A 32 -0.62 -19.50 -10.31
CA PRO A 32 -0.21 -20.49 -9.31
C PRO A 32 0.10 -19.89 -7.93
N PRO A 33 0.10 -20.75 -6.89
CA PRO A 33 -0.94 -20.73 -5.87
C PRO A 33 -0.84 -19.44 -5.04
N LEU A 34 -1.70 -18.46 -5.35
CA LEU A 34 -2.28 -17.74 -4.23
C LEU A 34 -3.04 -18.81 -3.43
N PRO A 35 -2.92 -18.88 -2.09
CA PRO A 35 -3.68 -19.87 -1.33
C PRO A 35 -5.13 -19.82 -1.79
N GLU A 36 -5.83 -20.95 -1.79
CA GLU A 36 -7.22 -21.21 -2.26
C GLU A 36 -8.31 -20.27 -1.66
N LEU A 37 -7.89 -19.15 -1.08
CA LEU A 37 -8.60 -18.05 -0.45
C LEU A 37 -9.20 -17.05 -1.44
N LEU A 38 -8.70 -16.93 -2.67
CA LEU A 38 -9.44 -16.19 -3.70
C LEU A 38 -10.66 -17.02 -4.11
N PRO A 39 -11.77 -16.41 -4.52
CA PRO A 39 -12.98 -17.17 -4.79
C PRO A 39 -12.83 -18.07 -6.03
N GLU A 40 -12.30 -19.28 -5.85
CA GLU A 40 -12.29 -20.34 -6.86
C GLU A 40 -13.71 -20.90 -7.10
N ASP A 41 -14.66 -20.53 -6.24
CA ASP A 41 -16.08 -20.83 -6.42
C ASP A 41 -16.65 -20.04 -7.60
N LEU A 42 -17.15 -20.79 -8.60
CA LEU A 42 -17.94 -20.33 -9.75
C LEU A 42 -19.00 -19.29 -9.36
N ARG A 43 -19.58 -19.38 -8.16
CA ARG A 43 -20.59 -18.43 -7.65
C ARG A 43 -20.05 -17.01 -7.48
N SER A 44 -18.84 -16.88 -6.95
CA SER A 44 -18.22 -15.58 -6.71
C SER A 44 -17.76 -14.93 -8.02
N GLY A 45 -17.22 -15.74 -8.95
CA GLY A 45 -16.96 -15.30 -10.32
C GLY A 45 -18.23 -14.81 -11.02
N ALA A 46 -19.32 -15.56 -10.92
CA ALA A 46 -20.62 -15.14 -11.45
C ALA A 46 -21.11 -13.83 -10.83
N LEU A 47 -20.92 -13.62 -9.53
CA LEU A 47 -21.32 -12.39 -8.84
C LEU A 47 -20.49 -11.18 -9.31
N VAL A 48 -19.19 -11.34 -9.54
CA VAL A 48 -18.34 -10.28 -10.12
C VAL A 48 -18.79 -9.96 -11.56
N VAL A 49 -19.08 -10.98 -12.38
CA VAL A 49 -19.61 -10.78 -13.74
C VAL A 49 -20.96 -10.06 -13.72
N MET A 50 -21.86 -10.43 -12.79
CA MET A 50 -23.14 -9.73 -12.60
C MET A 50 -22.93 -8.27 -12.18
N CYS A 51 -21.97 -7.99 -11.31
CA CYS A 51 -21.64 -6.62 -10.91
C CYS A 51 -21.13 -5.80 -12.10
N LEU A 52 -20.24 -6.36 -12.92
CA LEU A 52 -19.71 -5.73 -14.15
C LEU A 52 -20.82 -5.48 -15.17
N GLY A 53 -21.62 -6.50 -15.48
CA GLY A 53 -22.74 -6.40 -16.41
C GLY A 53 -23.75 -5.36 -15.96
N GLY A 54 -24.14 -5.38 -14.68
CA GLY A 54 -25.01 -4.37 -14.08
C GLY A 54 -24.41 -2.96 -14.18
N TYR A 55 -23.11 -2.81 -13.99
CA TYR A 55 -22.45 -1.50 -14.05
C TYR A 55 -22.44 -0.94 -15.46
N TRP A 56 -22.13 -1.77 -16.46
CA TRP A 56 -22.18 -1.39 -17.87
C TRP A 56 -23.60 -1.05 -18.31
N LEU A 57 -24.60 -1.83 -17.89
CA LEU A 57 -26.01 -1.50 -18.15
C LEU A 57 -26.36 -0.12 -17.58
N LEU A 58 -26.01 0.17 -16.32
CA LEU A 58 -26.23 1.49 -15.72
C LEU A 58 -25.48 2.62 -16.44
N ASP A 59 -24.30 2.35 -16.97
CA ASP A 59 -23.50 3.35 -17.67
C ASP A 59 -24.04 3.70 -19.06
N LEU A 60 -24.60 2.72 -19.76
CA LEU A 60 -25.21 2.87 -21.09
C LEU A 60 -26.61 3.49 -21.03
N LEU A 61 -27.26 3.52 -19.85
CA LEU A 61 -28.58 4.11 -19.69
C LEU A 61 -28.58 5.63 -20.03
N PRO A 62 -29.64 6.14 -20.69
CA PRO A 62 -29.79 7.56 -20.95
C PRO A 62 -29.79 8.37 -19.65
N ARG A 63 -29.01 9.44 -19.57
CA ARG A 63 -28.92 10.35 -18.41
C ARG A 63 -30.15 11.27 -18.26
N ARG A 64 -31.35 10.71 -18.30
CA ARG A 64 -32.61 11.41 -18.00
C ARG A 64 -32.64 11.78 -16.50
N PRO A 65 -33.28 12.90 -16.10
CA PRO A 65 -33.27 13.36 -14.71
C PRO A 65 -33.76 12.32 -13.68
N ARG A 66 -34.77 11.52 -14.04
CA ARG A 66 -35.26 10.43 -13.18
C ARG A 66 -34.23 9.30 -13.01
N LEU A 67 -33.61 8.86 -14.11
CA LEU A 67 -32.62 7.77 -14.10
C LEU A 67 -31.30 8.17 -13.44
N ARG A 68 -30.91 9.45 -13.53
CA ARG A 68 -29.71 9.99 -12.84
C ARG A 68 -29.73 9.75 -11.34
N ARG A 69 -30.91 9.77 -10.70
CA ARG A 69 -31.05 9.50 -9.25
C ARG A 69 -30.72 8.05 -8.87
N VAL A 70 -30.77 7.13 -9.83
CA VAL A 70 -30.54 5.69 -9.61
C VAL A 70 -29.16 5.26 -10.12
N ILE A 71 -28.70 5.80 -11.26
CA ILE A 71 -27.44 5.40 -11.89
C ILE A 71 -26.25 5.58 -10.95
N GLY A 72 -26.10 6.77 -10.34
CA GLY A 72 -24.98 7.06 -9.44
C GLY A 72 -24.93 6.11 -8.25
N PRO A 73 -25.96 6.08 -7.38
CA PRO A 73 -26.03 5.15 -6.26
C PRO A 73 -25.89 3.67 -6.67
N GLY A 74 -26.51 3.27 -7.78
CA GLY A 74 -26.40 1.91 -8.31
C GLY A 74 -24.95 1.52 -8.63
N LYS A 75 -24.19 2.41 -9.27
CA LYS A 75 -22.76 2.20 -9.51
C LYS A 75 -21.96 2.02 -8.22
N TYR A 76 -22.23 2.82 -7.18
CA TYR A 76 -21.57 2.64 -5.87
C TYR A 76 -21.93 1.29 -5.22
N VAL A 77 -23.19 0.87 -5.30
CA VAL A 77 -23.63 -0.43 -4.77
C VAL A 77 -22.90 -1.57 -5.47
N LEU A 78 -22.79 -1.53 -6.79
CA LEU A 78 -22.09 -2.56 -7.56
C LEU A 78 -20.59 -2.61 -7.26
N ILE A 79 -19.94 -1.45 -7.07
CA ILE A 79 -18.55 -1.39 -6.61
C ILE A 79 -18.44 -1.98 -5.20
N ALA A 80 -19.32 -1.62 -4.27
CA ALA A 80 -19.29 -2.11 -2.91
C ALA A 80 -19.48 -3.64 -2.85
N LEU A 81 -20.38 -4.19 -3.66
CA LEU A 81 -20.56 -5.64 -3.81
C LEU A 81 -19.32 -6.31 -4.38
N ALA A 82 -18.70 -5.74 -5.42
CA ALA A 82 -17.45 -6.26 -5.95
C ALA A 82 -16.32 -6.24 -4.90
N VAL A 83 -16.19 -5.16 -4.14
CA VAL A 83 -15.21 -5.06 -3.04
C VAL A 83 -15.49 -6.08 -1.94
N LEU A 84 -16.76 -6.30 -1.61
CA LEU A 84 -17.16 -7.32 -0.65
C LEU A 84 -16.69 -8.71 -1.10
N VAL A 85 -16.91 -9.06 -2.37
CA VAL A 85 -16.59 -10.40 -2.91
C VAL A 85 -15.09 -10.59 -3.16
N ILE A 86 -14.42 -9.58 -3.70
CA ILE A 86 -13.02 -9.67 -4.17
C ILE A 86 -12.02 -9.42 -3.04
N VAL A 87 -12.38 -8.63 -2.02
CA VAL A 87 -11.43 -8.18 -0.99
C VAL A 87 -11.88 -8.61 0.40
N VAL A 88 -13.08 -8.20 0.82
CA VAL A 88 -13.50 -8.36 2.22
C VAL A 88 -13.77 -9.83 2.56
N ALA A 89 -14.59 -10.52 1.77
CA ALA A 89 -14.92 -11.93 1.98
C ALA A 89 -13.67 -12.83 2.01
N PRO A 90 -12.74 -12.78 1.03
CA PRO A 90 -11.54 -13.61 1.08
C PRO A 90 -10.61 -13.25 2.25
N THR A 91 -10.52 -11.96 2.63
CA THR A 91 -9.75 -11.56 3.83
C THR A 91 -10.38 -12.15 5.10
N LEU A 92 -11.70 -12.09 5.24
CA LEU A 92 -12.42 -12.66 6.39
C LEU A 92 -12.32 -14.19 6.41
N ALA A 93 -12.42 -14.84 5.26
CA ALA A 93 -12.23 -16.29 5.14
C ALA A 93 -10.81 -16.70 5.55
N ALA A 94 -9.78 -15.94 5.15
CA ALA A 94 -8.39 -16.19 5.53
C ALA A 94 -8.15 -16.00 7.04
N ILE A 95 -8.78 -14.99 7.65
CA ILE A 95 -8.76 -14.80 9.10
C ILE A 95 -9.43 -15.97 9.81
N ASP A 96 -10.59 -16.42 9.32
CA ASP A 96 -11.35 -17.50 9.95
C ASP A 96 -10.65 -18.86 9.81
N ALA A 97 -10.11 -19.17 8.62
CA ALA A 97 -9.29 -20.36 8.39
C ALA A 97 -8.09 -20.39 9.34
N ARG A 98 -7.36 -19.27 9.48
CA ARG A 98 -6.22 -19.15 10.40
C ARG A 98 -6.60 -19.32 11.87
N ARG A 99 -7.84 -18.98 12.27
CA ARG A 99 -8.30 -19.23 13.65
C ARG A 99 -8.44 -20.71 13.96
N GLN A 100 -8.83 -21.49 12.97
CA GLN A 100 -9.07 -22.94 13.07
C GLN A 100 -7.80 -23.76 12.82
N ALA A 101 -6.81 -23.17 12.15
CA ALA A 101 -5.53 -23.77 11.83
C ALA A 101 -4.40 -23.33 12.78
N GLU A 102 -3.16 -23.73 12.45
CA GLU A 102 -1.96 -23.26 13.12
C GLU A 102 -1.68 -21.78 12.83
N ARG A 103 -1.03 -21.08 13.78
CA ARG A 103 -0.83 -19.61 13.69
C ARG A 103 0.01 -19.17 12.48
N HIS A 104 0.77 -20.08 11.89
CA HIS A 104 1.66 -19.82 10.76
C HIS A 104 1.02 -20.04 9.39
N GLU A 105 -0.20 -20.57 9.35
CA GLU A 105 -0.93 -20.83 8.11
C GLU A 105 -1.80 -19.62 7.70
N PHE A 106 -2.12 -19.52 6.40
CA PHE A 106 -3.02 -18.50 5.82
C PHE A 106 -2.63 -17.03 6.11
N ALA A 107 -1.34 -16.78 6.33
CA ALA A 107 -0.77 -15.47 6.61
C ALA A 107 0.59 -15.30 5.95
N HIS A 108 0.89 -14.07 5.55
CA HIS A 108 2.23 -13.67 5.11
C HIS A 108 3.19 -13.58 6.30
N ASP A 109 4.47 -13.86 6.09
CA ASP A 109 5.50 -13.80 7.12
C ASP A 109 5.56 -12.43 7.83
N GLY A 110 5.52 -11.33 7.07
CA GLY A 110 5.51 -9.97 7.61
C GLY A 110 4.28 -9.60 8.47
N LEU A 111 3.13 -10.27 8.27
CA LEU A 111 1.98 -10.14 9.17
C LEU A 111 2.32 -10.72 10.54
N MET A 112 2.80 -11.97 10.54
CA MET A 112 3.18 -12.70 11.75
C MET A 112 4.33 -12.05 12.49
N GLN A 113 5.27 -11.49 11.74
CA GLN A 113 6.38 -10.74 12.29
C GLN A 113 5.88 -9.51 13.04
N SER A 114 4.97 -8.73 12.44
CA SER A 114 4.36 -7.56 13.09
C SER A 114 3.53 -7.92 14.32
N GLU A 115 2.80 -9.03 14.29
CA GLU A 115 2.07 -9.56 15.46
C GLU A 115 3.01 -9.93 16.60
N SER A 116 4.13 -10.59 16.28
CA SER A 116 5.16 -10.97 17.25
C SER A 116 5.92 -9.75 17.79
N ALA A 117 6.21 -8.76 16.94
CA ALA A 117 6.81 -7.48 17.34
C ALA A 117 5.93 -6.73 18.34
N ALA A 118 4.61 -6.70 18.08
CA ALA A 118 3.65 -6.16 19.03
C ALA A 118 3.65 -6.95 20.36
N GLN A 119 3.76 -8.29 20.33
CA GLN A 119 3.91 -9.08 21.56
C GLN A 119 5.17 -8.74 22.34
N PHE A 120 6.32 -8.65 21.67
CA PHE A 120 7.57 -8.25 22.31
C PHE A 120 7.42 -6.89 22.98
N MET A 121 6.81 -5.91 22.31
CA MET A 121 6.55 -4.61 22.90
C MET A 121 5.63 -4.68 24.13
N LEU A 122 4.56 -5.48 24.10
CA LEU A 122 3.68 -5.69 25.28
C LEU A 122 4.42 -6.34 26.46
N MET A 123 5.46 -7.13 26.18
CA MET A 123 6.33 -7.74 27.19
C MET A 123 7.50 -6.84 27.62
N GLY A 124 7.59 -5.61 27.10
CA GLY A 124 8.70 -4.69 27.38
C GLY A 124 10.03 -5.09 26.72
N ARG A 125 9.99 -5.91 25.66
CA ARG A 125 11.13 -6.37 24.86
C ARG A 125 11.24 -5.55 23.59
N ASN A 126 12.46 -5.29 23.13
CA ASN A 126 12.72 -4.49 21.94
C ASN A 126 12.56 -5.35 20.67
N PRO A 127 11.55 -5.13 19.81
CA PRO A 127 11.29 -5.98 18.65
C PRO A 127 12.41 -6.01 17.60
N TYR A 128 13.32 -5.03 17.63
CA TYR A 128 14.48 -4.94 16.73
C TYR A 128 15.70 -5.73 17.23
N VAL A 129 15.65 -6.28 18.45
CA VAL A 129 16.75 -7.07 19.05
C VAL A 129 16.37 -8.56 19.15
N GLU A 130 15.07 -8.84 19.19
CA GLU A 130 14.57 -10.20 19.41
C GLU A 130 14.61 -11.05 18.14
N SER A 131 14.92 -12.34 18.32
CA SER A 131 14.75 -13.33 17.25
C SER A 131 13.28 -13.75 17.14
N TYR A 132 12.85 -13.95 15.90
CA TYR A 132 11.52 -14.42 15.53
C TYR A 132 11.50 -15.94 15.30
N ALA A 133 12.62 -16.64 15.49
CA ALA A 133 12.72 -18.09 15.31
C ALA A 133 11.75 -18.88 16.20
N ASP A 134 11.53 -18.43 17.45
CA ASP A 134 10.61 -19.07 18.40
C ASP A 134 9.16 -18.54 18.30
N THR A 135 8.82 -17.86 17.20
CA THR A 135 7.48 -17.32 16.94
C THR A 135 6.76 -18.15 15.87
N PRO A 136 5.47 -17.90 15.60
CA PRO A 136 4.79 -18.55 14.46
C PRO A 136 5.55 -18.38 13.13
N MET A 137 6.24 -17.24 12.92
CA MET A 137 7.02 -17.01 11.71
C MET A 137 8.17 -18.02 11.53
N GLY A 138 8.77 -18.51 12.62
CA GLY A 138 9.82 -19.53 12.56
C GLY A 138 9.36 -20.89 12.02
N LYS A 139 8.05 -21.14 12.01
CA LYS A 139 7.43 -22.34 11.45
C LYS A 139 6.87 -22.13 10.04
N TRP A 140 6.96 -20.91 9.50
CA TRP A 140 6.46 -20.60 8.17
C TRP A 140 7.34 -21.25 7.10
N GLU A 141 6.71 -21.92 6.13
CA GLU A 141 7.41 -22.59 5.04
C GLU A 141 7.99 -21.57 4.05
N PHE A 142 9.22 -21.13 4.32
CA PHE A 142 9.97 -20.26 3.42
C PHE A 142 10.64 -21.10 2.33
N ASP A 143 10.31 -20.85 1.06
CA ASP A 143 11.07 -21.38 -0.07
C ASP A 143 11.15 -20.34 -1.19
N ILE A 144 12.26 -19.62 -1.24
CA ILE A 144 12.52 -18.62 -2.28
C ILE A 144 13.93 -18.83 -2.82
N GLY A 145 14.04 -19.20 -4.09
CA GLY A 145 15.33 -19.40 -4.74
C GLY A 145 16.18 -20.51 -4.11
N GLY A 146 15.54 -21.52 -3.50
CA GLY A 146 16.21 -22.64 -2.80
C GLY A 146 16.65 -22.31 -1.37
N VAL A 147 16.42 -21.09 -0.89
CA VAL A 147 16.61 -20.71 0.50
C VAL A 147 15.40 -21.19 1.30
N LYS A 148 15.65 -21.95 2.37
CA LYS A 148 14.62 -22.54 3.23
C LYS A 148 14.45 -21.87 4.59
N ILE A 149 15.40 -20.99 4.94
CA ILE A 149 15.38 -20.26 6.21
C ILE A 149 15.04 -18.83 5.89
N ASN A 150 13.97 -18.33 6.51
CA ASN A 150 13.53 -16.96 6.30
C ASN A 150 14.57 -15.98 6.88
N PRO A 151 15.19 -15.10 6.06
CA PRO A 151 16.17 -14.14 6.56
C PRO A 151 15.58 -13.10 7.52
N GLY A 152 14.26 -12.90 7.49
CA GLY A 152 13.53 -12.04 8.42
C GLY A 152 13.43 -12.60 9.84
N LEU A 153 13.91 -13.82 10.13
CA LEU A 153 13.85 -14.35 11.50
C LEU A 153 14.74 -13.61 12.49
N GLU A 154 15.80 -12.96 12.02
CA GLU A 154 16.74 -12.22 12.88
C GLU A 154 16.57 -10.70 12.79
N HIS A 155 15.66 -10.20 11.94
CA HIS A 155 15.54 -8.77 11.63
C HIS A 155 14.08 -8.33 11.43
N TYR A 156 13.62 -7.35 12.21
CA TYR A 156 12.31 -6.74 12.00
C TYR A 156 12.32 -5.68 10.90
N ALA A 157 11.86 -6.08 9.71
CA ALA A 157 11.99 -5.31 8.47
C ALA A 157 11.20 -3.98 8.40
N TYR A 158 10.32 -3.73 9.37
CA TYR A 158 9.33 -2.65 9.28
C TYR A 158 9.59 -1.54 10.28
N LEU A 159 9.07 -0.35 9.95
CA LEU A 159 9.11 0.80 10.85
C LEU A 159 8.06 0.66 11.96
N PRO A 160 8.27 1.32 13.12
CA PRO A 160 7.58 0.99 14.35
C PRO A 160 6.06 1.13 14.28
N LEU A 161 5.56 2.10 13.51
CA LEU A 161 4.13 2.36 13.45
C LEU A 161 3.35 1.17 12.86
N THR A 162 4.02 0.29 12.12
CA THR A 162 3.44 -0.95 11.58
C THR A 162 2.87 -1.86 12.67
N PHE A 163 3.62 -2.10 13.75
CA PHE A 163 3.14 -2.92 14.87
C PHE A 163 2.49 -2.08 15.97
N LEU A 164 2.83 -0.79 16.11
CA LEU A 164 2.22 0.09 17.11
C LEU A 164 0.76 0.44 16.80
N LEU A 165 0.36 0.54 15.52
CA LEU A 165 -1.04 0.80 15.16
C LEU A 165 -2.01 -0.30 15.62
N PRO A 166 -1.74 -1.59 15.37
CA PRO A 166 -2.58 -2.68 15.86
C PRO A 166 -2.36 -3.01 17.34
N LEU A 167 -1.27 -2.54 17.96
CA LEU A 167 -0.92 -2.82 19.36
C LEU A 167 -2.09 -2.66 20.35
N PRO A 168 -2.90 -1.57 20.34
CA PRO A 168 -4.00 -1.43 21.29
C PRO A 168 -5.09 -2.49 21.10
N ALA A 169 -5.40 -2.85 19.85
CA ALA A 169 -6.39 -3.89 19.57
C ALA A 169 -5.87 -5.28 20.00
N GLN A 170 -4.59 -5.56 19.75
CA GLN A 170 -3.93 -6.79 20.19
C GLN A 170 -3.83 -6.89 21.72
N ALA A 171 -3.52 -5.79 22.41
CA ALA A 171 -3.49 -5.75 23.87
C ALA A 171 -4.84 -6.09 24.49
N LEU A 172 -5.94 -5.70 23.85
CA LEU A 172 -7.31 -5.96 24.31
C LEU A 172 -7.83 -7.35 23.91
N ALA A 173 -7.51 -7.81 22.70
CA ALA A 173 -8.04 -9.05 22.14
C ALA A 173 -7.13 -10.27 22.38
N GLY A 174 -5.90 -10.05 22.87
CA GLY A 174 -4.94 -11.09 23.18
C GLY A 174 -4.03 -11.46 22.00
N ASP A 175 -3.24 -12.50 22.23
CA ASP A 175 -2.14 -12.90 21.36
C ASP A 175 -2.52 -13.59 20.06
N ARG A 176 -3.78 -13.98 19.92
CA ARG A 176 -4.36 -14.50 18.68
C ARG A 176 -5.06 -13.43 17.84
N PHE A 177 -4.89 -12.15 18.18
CA PHE A 177 -5.45 -11.06 17.39
C PHE A 177 -4.77 -10.95 16.03
N ASP A 178 -5.59 -10.98 14.97
CA ASP A 178 -5.11 -10.88 13.59
C ASP A 178 -5.10 -9.42 13.12
N HIS A 179 -3.93 -8.90 12.72
CA HIS A 179 -3.80 -7.49 12.34
C HIS A 179 -4.62 -7.10 11.10
N ARG A 180 -5.08 -8.08 10.28
CA ARG A 180 -5.91 -7.81 9.11
C ARG A 180 -7.24 -7.14 9.46
N TRP A 181 -7.74 -7.29 10.69
CA TRP A 181 -8.90 -6.51 11.16
C TRP A 181 -8.63 -5.00 11.18
N VAL A 182 -7.44 -4.60 11.62
CA VAL A 182 -7.00 -3.21 11.59
C VAL A 182 -6.80 -2.77 10.14
N TYR A 183 -6.19 -3.61 9.31
CA TYR A 183 -6.00 -3.31 7.89
C TYR A 183 -7.31 -3.11 7.13
N LEU A 184 -8.34 -3.93 7.41
CA LEU A 184 -9.70 -3.76 6.87
C LEU A 184 -10.34 -2.45 7.30
N ALA A 185 -10.15 -2.03 8.55
CA ALA A 185 -10.64 -0.73 9.03
C ALA A 185 -9.95 0.42 8.30
N PHE A 186 -8.63 0.39 8.18
CA PHE A 186 -7.85 1.39 7.43
C PHE A 186 -8.26 1.41 5.95
N TYR A 187 -8.47 0.25 5.34
CA TYR A 187 -8.95 0.11 3.97
C TYR A 187 -10.32 0.77 3.77
N ALA A 188 -11.30 0.44 4.62
CA ALA A 188 -12.64 1.01 4.53
C ALA A 188 -12.63 2.54 4.68
N VAL A 189 -11.90 3.05 5.68
CA VAL A 189 -11.79 4.50 5.89
C VAL A 189 -11.04 5.16 4.73
N MET A 190 -9.98 4.55 4.21
CA MET A 190 -9.25 5.04 3.03
C MET A 190 -10.20 5.22 1.83
N LEU A 191 -11.06 4.24 1.53
CA LEU A 191 -12.03 4.34 0.43
C LEU A 191 -13.06 5.46 0.67
N ILE A 192 -13.57 5.60 1.89
CA ILE A 192 -14.51 6.67 2.23
C ILE A 192 -13.85 8.05 2.07
N LEU A 193 -12.59 8.18 2.49
CA LEU A 193 -11.85 9.43 2.42
C LEU A 193 -11.42 9.76 0.98
N SER A 194 -11.05 8.77 0.18
CA SER A 194 -10.61 8.98 -1.20
C SER A 194 -11.72 9.57 -2.07
N ALA A 195 -12.99 9.24 -1.77
CA ALA A 195 -14.15 9.85 -2.42
C ALA A 195 -14.21 11.40 -2.28
N ARG A 196 -13.48 11.98 -1.30
CA ARG A 196 -13.40 13.43 -1.09
C ARG A 196 -12.30 14.12 -1.90
N LEU A 197 -11.44 13.37 -2.60
CA LEU A 197 -10.30 13.91 -3.36
C LEU A 197 -10.70 14.58 -4.68
N THR A 198 -11.89 14.30 -5.19
CA THR A 198 -12.42 14.87 -6.44
C THR A 198 -13.92 15.10 -6.34
N ARG A 199 -14.40 16.19 -6.95
CA ARG A 199 -15.84 16.49 -7.07
C ARG A 199 -16.49 15.76 -8.26
N ASP A 200 -15.71 15.53 -9.31
CA ASP A 200 -16.17 14.83 -10.52
C ASP A 200 -16.52 13.37 -10.19
N GLU A 201 -17.72 12.94 -10.55
CA GLU A 201 -18.27 11.64 -10.18
C GLU A 201 -17.54 10.48 -10.88
N THR A 202 -17.27 10.60 -12.19
CA THR A 202 -16.51 9.61 -12.95
C THR A 202 -15.12 9.43 -12.34
N ARG A 203 -14.37 10.52 -12.10
CA ARG A 203 -13.05 10.43 -11.46
C ARG A 203 -13.11 9.84 -10.05
N ARG A 204 -14.19 10.09 -9.31
CA ARG A 204 -14.38 9.54 -7.96
C ARG A 204 -14.56 8.03 -8.00
N LEU A 205 -15.43 7.55 -8.89
CA LEU A 205 -15.66 6.13 -9.12
C LEU A 205 -14.38 5.45 -9.65
N SER A 206 -13.68 6.08 -10.60
CA SER A 206 -12.38 5.62 -11.10
C SER A 206 -11.35 5.48 -9.97
N LEU A 207 -11.25 6.46 -9.07
CA LEU A 207 -10.31 6.42 -7.95
C LEU A 207 -10.68 5.33 -6.95
N LEU A 208 -11.96 5.16 -6.63
CA LEU A 208 -12.44 4.07 -5.78
C LEU A 208 -12.08 2.72 -6.38
N LEU A 209 -12.35 2.50 -7.67
CA LEU A 209 -12.02 1.27 -8.37
C LEU A 209 -10.51 0.99 -8.33
N ILE A 210 -9.68 1.99 -8.65
CA ILE A 210 -8.21 1.85 -8.63
C ILE A 210 -7.70 1.49 -7.24
N LEU A 211 -8.18 2.15 -6.18
CA LEU A 211 -7.71 1.86 -4.82
C LEU A 211 -8.28 0.56 -4.26
N ALA A 212 -9.49 0.18 -4.67
CA ALA A 212 -10.20 -0.94 -4.08
C ALA A 212 -9.93 -2.28 -4.77
N LEU A 213 -9.76 -2.27 -6.10
CA LEU A 213 -9.70 -3.47 -6.92
C LEU A 213 -8.38 -3.63 -7.66
N ASN A 214 -7.30 -2.94 -7.25
CA ASN A 214 -6.00 -3.09 -7.90
C ASN A 214 -5.45 -4.54 -7.75
N PRO A 215 -5.27 -5.28 -8.86
CA PRO A 215 -4.80 -6.67 -8.83
C PRO A 215 -3.36 -6.81 -8.31
N LEU A 216 -2.58 -5.72 -8.29
CA LEU A 216 -1.25 -5.68 -7.70
C LEU A 216 -1.27 -5.35 -6.19
N PHE A 217 -2.46 -5.19 -5.60
CA PHE A 217 -2.63 -4.85 -4.19
C PHE A 217 -3.48 -5.90 -3.46
N VAL A 218 -4.64 -6.27 -4.02
CA VAL A 218 -5.63 -7.09 -3.32
C VAL A 218 -5.10 -8.45 -2.87
N PRO A 219 -4.40 -9.25 -3.70
CA PRO A 219 -3.89 -10.55 -3.24
C PRO A 219 -2.99 -10.43 -2.01
N PHE A 220 -2.07 -9.47 -2.05
CA PHE A 220 -1.16 -9.17 -0.94
C PHE A 220 -1.89 -8.64 0.30
N PHE A 221 -2.95 -7.87 0.11
CA PHE A 221 -3.79 -7.41 1.21
C PHE A 221 -4.48 -8.58 1.92
N VAL A 222 -5.03 -9.54 1.16
CA VAL A 222 -5.68 -10.75 1.72
C VAL A 222 -4.68 -11.60 2.51
N GLU A 223 -3.46 -11.75 2.01
CA GLU A 223 -2.34 -12.41 2.73
C GLU A 223 -1.95 -11.71 4.03
N GLY A 224 -2.31 -10.43 4.18
CA GLY A 224 -2.01 -9.62 5.36
C GLY A 224 -0.78 -8.72 5.23
N ARG A 225 -0.38 -8.36 4.01
CA ARG A 225 0.62 -7.31 3.83
C ARG A 225 0.06 -5.93 4.18
N ASN A 226 0.94 -5.07 4.68
CA ASN A 226 0.59 -3.81 5.34
C ASN A 226 0.54 -2.58 4.42
N ASP A 227 0.57 -2.75 3.10
CA ASP A 227 0.62 -1.67 2.10
C ASP A 227 -0.57 -0.70 2.18
N VAL A 228 -1.71 -1.17 2.69
CA VAL A 228 -2.89 -0.33 2.94
C VAL A 228 -2.59 0.85 3.85
N LEU A 229 -1.68 0.68 4.81
CA LEU A 229 -1.35 1.74 5.78
C LEU A 229 -0.69 2.91 5.05
N SER A 230 0.24 2.63 4.12
CA SER A 230 0.88 3.64 3.28
C SER A 230 -0.12 4.39 2.40
N LEU A 231 -1.04 3.66 1.75
CA LEU A 231 -2.07 4.27 0.91
C LEU A 231 -3.04 5.14 1.72
N PHE A 232 -3.41 4.69 2.93
CA PHE A 232 -4.24 5.47 3.85
C PHE A 232 -3.59 6.81 4.22
N TRP A 233 -2.32 6.79 4.63
CA TRP A 233 -1.60 8.03 4.93
C TRP A 233 -1.48 8.94 3.71
N LEU A 234 -1.22 8.37 2.53
CA LEU A 234 -1.14 9.13 1.28
C LEU A 234 -2.44 9.88 0.97
N VAL A 235 -3.60 9.23 1.13
CA VAL A 235 -4.91 9.87 0.95
C VAL A 235 -5.09 11.04 1.93
N LEU A 236 -4.74 10.85 3.20
CA LEU A 236 -4.82 11.91 4.21
C LEU A 236 -3.88 13.09 3.93
N ILE A 237 -2.65 12.82 3.50
CA ILE A 237 -1.67 13.85 3.09
C ILE A 237 -2.27 14.68 1.96
N VAL A 238 -2.76 14.04 0.90
CA VAL A 238 -3.35 14.74 -0.25
C VAL A 238 -4.58 15.54 0.16
N LEU A 239 -5.46 14.99 0.99
CA LEU A 239 -6.65 15.69 1.50
C LEU A 239 -6.30 16.94 2.32
N ALA A 240 -5.27 16.87 3.16
CA ALA A 240 -4.80 18.02 3.94
C ALA A 240 -4.11 19.06 3.05
N VAL A 241 -3.29 18.62 2.08
CA VAL A 241 -2.63 19.48 1.10
C VAL A 241 -3.64 20.22 0.22
N GLN A 242 -4.68 19.54 -0.29
CA GLN A 242 -5.75 20.18 -1.08
C GLN A 242 -6.48 21.28 -0.29
N ARG A 243 -6.57 21.13 1.03
CA ARG A 243 -7.15 22.13 1.96
C ARG A 243 -6.13 23.16 2.45
N ARG A 244 -4.89 23.12 1.97
CA ARG A 244 -3.76 23.96 2.44
C ARG A 244 -3.48 23.87 3.94
N GLN A 245 -3.83 22.74 4.56
CA GLN A 245 -3.58 22.47 5.97
C GLN A 245 -2.17 21.87 6.13
N TRP A 246 -1.14 22.70 5.91
CA TRP A 246 0.26 22.23 5.82
C TRP A 246 0.80 21.57 7.08
N ALA A 247 0.42 22.07 8.27
CA ALA A 247 0.82 21.43 9.52
C ALA A 247 0.14 20.05 9.68
N LEU A 248 -1.12 19.91 9.28
CA LEU A 248 -1.82 18.64 9.35
C LEU A 248 -1.28 17.64 8.32
N SER A 249 -0.94 18.08 7.11
CA SER A 249 -0.29 17.20 6.14
C SER A 249 1.10 16.75 6.60
N ALA A 250 1.82 17.57 7.38
CA ALA A 250 3.06 17.19 8.03
C ALA A 250 2.88 16.10 9.09
N VAL A 251 1.80 16.15 9.88
CA VAL A 251 1.44 15.07 10.84
C VAL A 251 1.23 13.76 10.09
N TRP A 252 0.42 13.77 9.04
CA TRP A 252 0.17 12.57 8.25
C TRP A 252 1.42 12.04 7.55
N LEU A 253 2.29 12.93 7.08
CA LEU A 253 3.58 12.55 6.51
C LEU A 253 4.53 11.95 7.55
N ALA A 254 4.58 12.46 8.79
CA ALA A 254 5.37 11.86 9.87
C ALA A 254 4.91 10.44 10.19
N LEU A 255 3.59 10.21 10.27
CA LEU A 255 3.03 8.87 10.47
C LEU A 255 3.35 7.95 9.29
N ALA A 256 3.26 8.45 8.05
CA ALA A 256 3.67 7.69 6.87
C ALA A 256 5.16 7.29 6.92
N CYS A 257 6.03 8.24 7.26
CA CYS A 257 7.47 8.04 7.41
C CYS A 257 7.85 7.11 8.56
N ALA A 258 6.96 6.88 9.53
CA ALA A 258 7.12 5.91 10.61
C ALA A 258 6.43 4.56 10.32
N THR A 259 5.72 4.45 9.19
CA THR A 259 5.05 3.22 8.73
C THR A 259 5.87 2.53 7.64
N LYS A 260 6.28 3.25 6.59
CA LYS A 260 7.09 2.73 5.49
C LYS A 260 8.10 3.75 4.96
N GLN A 261 9.28 3.26 4.61
CA GLN A 261 10.38 4.02 4.01
C GLN A 261 9.97 4.71 2.69
N PHE A 262 8.98 4.15 1.98
CA PHE A 262 8.30 4.77 0.83
C PHE A 262 8.02 6.27 1.03
N ALA A 263 7.51 6.64 2.21
CA ALA A 263 7.09 8.02 2.48
C ALA A 263 8.27 8.99 2.56
N TRP A 264 9.50 8.49 2.75
CA TRP A 264 10.71 9.31 2.73
C TRP A 264 10.94 9.92 1.35
N PHE A 265 10.63 9.18 0.27
CA PHE A 265 10.73 9.69 -1.10
C PHE A 265 9.67 10.74 -1.44
N LEU A 266 8.52 10.72 -0.76
CA LEU A 266 7.49 11.75 -0.89
C LEU A 266 7.90 13.08 -0.24
N THR A 267 8.68 13.02 0.83
CA THR A 267 9.07 14.17 1.67
C THR A 267 9.71 15.33 0.90
N PRO A 268 10.74 15.15 0.04
CA PRO A 268 11.35 16.27 -0.67
C PRO A 268 10.36 16.99 -1.61
N PHE A 269 9.47 16.24 -2.27
CA PHE A 269 8.45 16.83 -3.13
C PHE A 269 7.38 17.60 -2.36
N TRP A 270 6.99 17.07 -1.20
CA TRP A 270 6.07 17.75 -0.28
C TRP A 270 6.69 19.03 0.27
N LEU A 271 7.97 19.02 0.67
CA LEU A 271 8.67 20.22 1.13
C LEU A 271 8.68 21.32 0.06
N MET A 272 8.98 20.98 -1.19
CA MET A 272 8.92 21.92 -2.32
C MET A 272 7.50 22.44 -2.56
N LEU A 273 6.49 21.58 -2.38
CA LEU A 273 5.08 21.98 -2.51
C LEU A 273 4.68 23.01 -1.45
N VAL A 274 5.06 22.79 -0.19
CA VAL A 274 4.75 23.68 0.94
C VAL A 274 5.51 25.01 0.83
N ALA A 275 6.78 24.96 0.44
CA ALA A 275 7.59 26.15 0.21
C ALA A 275 6.95 27.05 -0.85
N GLY A 276 6.52 26.44 -1.97
CA GLY A 276 6.00 27.15 -3.13
C GLY A 276 7.02 28.12 -3.74
N ARG A 277 6.53 29.03 -4.58
CA ARG A 277 7.35 30.10 -5.16
C ARG A 277 7.43 31.32 -4.23
N GLY A 278 8.54 32.04 -4.28
CA GLY A 278 8.76 33.26 -3.49
C GLY A 278 10.23 33.46 -3.16
N THR A 279 10.52 34.49 -2.38
CA THR A 279 11.86 34.71 -1.79
C THR A 279 12.17 33.62 -0.75
N ARG A 280 13.45 33.44 -0.41
CA ARG A 280 13.86 32.47 0.63
C ARG A 280 13.17 32.73 1.97
N ALA A 281 12.95 33.99 2.33
CA ALA A 281 12.27 34.37 3.57
C ALA A 281 10.79 33.95 3.57
N GLU A 282 10.09 34.13 2.44
CA GLU A 282 8.70 33.69 2.27
C GLU A 282 8.57 32.17 2.27
N GLN A 283 9.50 31.47 1.61
CA GLN A 283 9.52 30.01 1.63
C GLN A 283 9.73 29.48 3.06
N TRP A 284 10.70 30.04 3.78
CA TRP A 284 10.98 29.67 5.17
C TRP A 284 9.79 29.96 6.10
N SER A 285 9.11 31.10 5.93
CA SER A 285 7.96 31.44 6.77
C SER A 285 6.80 30.45 6.62
N ARG A 286 6.60 29.90 5.42
CA ARG A 286 5.64 28.83 5.13
C ARG A 286 6.09 27.47 5.64
N LEU A 287 7.39 27.18 5.54
CA LEU A 287 7.96 25.87 5.89
C LEU A 287 8.18 25.64 7.37
N LYS A 288 8.58 26.66 8.15
CA LYS A 288 9.08 26.47 9.51
C LYS A 288 8.17 25.65 10.42
N ARG A 289 6.85 25.91 10.37
CA ARG A 289 5.87 25.19 11.21
C ARG A 289 5.61 23.77 10.71
N PRO A 290 5.25 23.53 9.43
CA PRO A 290 5.13 22.18 8.90
C PRO A 290 6.40 21.34 9.05
N LEU A 291 7.57 21.94 8.84
CA LEU A 291 8.86 21.26 9.01
C LEU A 291 9.10 20.88 10.48
N ALA A 292 8.83 21.78 11.44
CA ALA A 292 8.94 21.45 12.86
C ALA A 292 7.97 20.34 13.27
N VAL A 293 6.75 20.33 12.73
CA VAL A 293 5.76 19.26 12.99
C VAL A 293 6.22 17.93 12.39
N LEU A 294 6.74 17.92 11.17
CA LEU A 294 7.27 16.72 10.53
C LEU A 294 8.48 16.18 11.31
N ALA A 295 9.46 17.03 11.60
CA ALA A 295 10.67 16.65 12.31
C ALA A 295 10.35 16.17 13.73
N GLY A 296 9.53 16.92 14.47
CA GLY A 296 9.12 16.55 15.83
C GLY A 296 8.27 15.28 15.86
N GLY A 297 7.34 15.10 14.91
CA GLY A 297 6.53 13.89 14.80
C GLY A 297 7.36 12.66 14.47
N THR A 298 8.25 12.74 13.47
CA THR A 298 9.15 11.64 13.12
C THR A 298 10.11 11.33 14.26
N ALA A 299 10.68 12.34 14.92
CA ALA A 299 11.55 12.15 16.08
C ALA A 299 10.80 11.50 17.26
N LEU A 300 9.54 11.85 17.48
CA LEU A 300 8.72 11.22 18.53
C LEU A 300 8.44 9.74 18.22
N LEU A 301 8.20 9.40 16.96
CA LEU A 301 7.82 8.05 16.55
C LEU A 301 9.03 7.11 16.40
N LEU A 302 10.16 7.62 15.92
CA LEU A 302 11.38 6.85 15.66
C LEU A 302 12.43 6.98 16.77
N GLY A 303 12.45 8.12 17.47
CA GLY A 303 13.42 8.42 18.52
C GLY A 303 13.48 7.40 19.65
N PRO A 304 12.35 6.89 20.18
CA PRO A 304 12.38 5.87 21.23
C PRO A 304 13.20 4.62 20.83
N TRP A 305 13.13 4.20 19.57
CA TRP A 305 13.84 3.02 19.06
C TRP A 305 15.32 3.28 18.84
N LEU A 306 15.66 4.48 18.35
CA LEU A 306 17.05 4.93 18.26
C LEU A 306 17.71 5.05 19.65
N LEU A 307 16.95 5.45 20.67
CA LEU A 307 17.45 5.52 22.04
C LEU A 307 17.53 4.15 22.72
N TRP A 308 16.63 3.23 22.38
CA TRP A 308 16.63 1.88 22.95
C TRP A 308 17.79 1.04 22.38
N ASP A 309 17.92 0.99 21.06
CA ASP A 309 19.08 0.42 20.36
C ASP A 309 19.14 0.93 18.91
N ALA A 310 19.96 1.95 18.66
CA ALA A 310 20.11 2.52 17.32
C ALA A 310 20.72 1.55 16.29
N ALA A 311 21.65 0.69 16.73
CA ALA A 311 22.36 -0.19 15.81
C ALA A 311 21.41 -1.29 15.31
N ALA A 312 20.65 -1.90 16.22
CA ALA A 312 19.64 -2.89 15.90
C ALA A 312 18.52 -2.29 15.04
N PHE A 313 17.97 -1.13 15.44
CA PHE A 313 16.91 -0.47 14.68
C PHE A 313 17.32 -0.08 13.25
N VAL A 314 18.47 0.56 13.09
CA VAL A 314 18.96 0.97 11.76
C VAL A 314 19.36 -0.26 10.94
N GLY A 315 19.99 -1.25 11.57
CA GLY A 315 20.34 -2.52 10.94
C GLY A 315 19.11 -3.17 10.32
N ASP A 316 18.08 -3.43 11.11
CA ASP A 316 16.87 -4.13 10.66
C ASP A 316 16.10 -3.39 9.56
N VAL A 317 15.95 -2.07 9.71
CA VAL A 317 15.15 -1.24 8.78
C VAL A 317 15.86 -1.01 7.44
N THR A 318 17.20 -1.13 7.39
CA THR A 318 17.99 -0.83 6.18
C THR A 318 18.68 -2.04 5.56
N TYR A 319 19.27 -2.91 6.37
CA TYR A 319 20.17 -3.97 5.94
C TYR A 319 19.44 -5.10 5.24
N LEU A 320 18.30 -5.54 5.79
CA LEU A 320 17.47 -6.58 5.18
C LEU A 320 16.98 -6.20 3.78
N GLN A 321 16.80 -4.89 3.53
CA GLN A 321 16.36 -4.33 2.24
C GLN A 321 17.52 -4.13 1.25
N SER A 322 18.78 -4.26 1.69
CA SER A 322 19.98 -3.92 0.90
C SER A 322 20.58 -5.11 0.13
N GLY A 323 19.95 -6.29 0.20
CA GLY A 323 20.29 -7.47 -0.62
C GLY A 323 21.29 -8.46 0.01
N PRO A 324 21.73 -9.48 -0.75
CA PRO A 324 22.34 -10.70 -0.21
C PRO A 324 23.71 -10.56 0.46
N ALA A 325 24.32 -9.37 0.50
CA ALA A 325 25.63 -9.17 1.10
C ALA A 325 25.53 -9.15 2.64
N GLY A 326 25.31 -10.35 3.20
CA GLY A 326 25.34 -10.70 4.63
C GLY A 326 23.98 -10.94 5.30
N GLY A 327 23.00 -11.48 4.56
CA GLY A 327 21.74 -11.97 5.14
C GLY A 327 20.46 -11.38 4.56
N GLY A 328 20.54 -10.61 3.47
CA GLY A 328 19.34 -10.09 2.79
C GLY A 328 18.57 -11.16 2.01
N TYR A 329 17.34 -10.80 1.60
CA TYR A 329 16.43 -11.70 0.89
C TYR A 329 17.01 -12.18 -0.46
N PRO A 330 16.75 -13.43 -0.86
CA PRO A 330 17.03 -13.90 -2.21
C PRO A 330 16.26 -13.08 -3.24
N VAL A 331 16.88 -12.89 -4.40
CA VAL A 331 16.27 -12.20 -5.54
C VAL A 331 14.99 -12.92 -5.95
N SER A 332 13.87 -12.21 -5.90
CA SER A 332 12.52 -12.73 -6.20
C SER A 332 11.61 -11.65 -6.79
N GLY A 333 10.40 -12.06 -7.20
CA GLY A 333 9.34 -11.17 -7.68
C GLY A 333 9.58 -10.59 -9.08
N PHE A 334 9.18 -9.33 -9.29
CA PHE A 334 9.32 -8.61 -10.56
C PHE A 334 10.38 -7.52 -10.43
N SER A 335 11.65 -7.89 -10.58
CA SER A 335 12.78 -6.98 -10.36
C SER A 335 13.86 -7.10 -11.44
N LEU A 336 14.75 -6.10 -11.51
CA LEU A 336 15.96 -6.16 -12.34
C LEU A 336 16.78 -7.41 -12.02
N GLY A 337 16.83 -7.83 -10.75
CA GLY A 337 17.55 -9.05 -10.36
C GLY A 337 17.02 -10.30 -11.05
N ILE A 338 15.69 -10.45 -11.16
CA ILE A 338 15.08 -11.58 -11.87
C ILE A 338 15.40 -11.54 -13.37
N LEU A 339 15.43 -10.35 -13.97
CA LEU A 339 15.89 -10.20 -15.35
C LEU A 339 17.35 -10.61 -15.51
N LEU A 340 18.23 -10.17 -14.61
CA LEU A 340 19.67 -10.50 -14.61
C LEU A 340 19.92 -11.99 -14.42
N LEU A 341 19.11 -12.66 -13.60
CA LEU A 341 19.11 -14.13 -13.46
C LEU A 341 18.67 -14.79 -14.76
N ALA A 342 17.56 -14.33 -15.36
CA ALA A 342 17.00 -14.92 -16.57
C ALA A 342 17.95 -14.84 -17.77
N ILE A 343 18.73 -13.77 -17.89
CA ILE A 343 19.73 -13.60 -18.96
C ILE A 343 21.10 -14.21 -18.60
N GLY A 344 21.23 -14.84 -17.43
CA GLY A 344 22.45 -15.52 -16.99
C GLY A 344 23.60 -14.60 -16.54
N VAL A 345 23.33 -13.31 -16.31
CA VAL A 345 24.32 -12.40 -15.70
C VAL A 345 24.53 -12.74 -14.23
N MET A 346 23.43 -13.01 -13.52
CA MET A 346 23.47 -13.63 -12.19
C MET A 346 23.28 -15.13 -12.32
N LYS A 347 24.08 -15.90 -11.60
CA LYS A 347 24.07 -17.36 -11.60
C LYS A 347 23.21 -17.94 -10.48
N SER A 348 22.96 -17.16 -9.42
CA SER A 348 22.18 -17.58 -8.25
C SER A 348 21.34 -16.43 -7.69
N PRO A 349 20.12 -16.70 -7.18
CA PRO A 349 19.30 -15.70 -6.47
C PRO A 349 19.96 -15.09 -5.24
N LEU A 350 20.99 -15.75 -4.71
CA LEU A 350 21.77 -15.30 -3.56
C LEU A 350 23.01 -14.49 -3.97
N GLU A 351 23.30 -14.38 -5.26
CA GLU A 351 24.49 -13.69 -5.72
C GLU A 351 24.40 -12.19 -5.43
N THR A 352 25.46 -11.64 -4.84
CA THR A 352 25.57 -10.21 -4.60
C THR A 352 25.77 -9.48 -5.92
N PHE A 353 24.89 -8.53 -6.23
CA PHE A 353 25.00 -7.70 -7.42
C PHE A 353 24.95 -6.21 -7.03
N PRO A 354 25.75 -5.33 -7.65
CA PRO A 354 25.80 -3.91 -7.27
C PRO A 354 24.60 -3.11 -7.81
N TYR A 355 23.39 -3.46 -7.37
CA TYR A 355 22.14 -2.82 -7.80
C TYR A 355 22.15 -1.30 -7.62
N TRP A 356 22.81 -0.82 -6.57
CA TRP A 356 22.91 0.59 -6.24
C TRP A 356 23.52 1.42 -7.39
N LEU A 357 24.42 0.86 -8.21
CA LEU A 357 24.98 1.56 -9.37
C LEU A 357 23.90 1.86 -10.41
N PHE A 358 23.07 0.88 -10.73
CA PHE A 358 21.96 1.02 -11.69
C PHE A 358 20.84 1.89 -11.12
N GLN A 359 20.54 1.71 -9.83
CA GLN A 359 19.58 2.54 -9.11
C GLN A 359 20.03 4.00 -9.12
N LEU A 360 21.29 4.31 -8.79
CA LEU A 360 21.78 5.69 -8.85
C LEU A 360 21.78 6.23 -10.29
N ALA A 361 22.25 5.45 -11.27
CA ALA A 361 22.32 5.88 -12.66
C ALA A 361 20.93 6.21 -13.25
N ALA A 362 19.90 5.45 -12.89
CA ALA A 362 18.54 5.68 -13.38
C ALA A 362 17.74 6.66 -12.48
N ALA A 363 17.80 6.45 -11.15
CA ALA A 363 16.99 7.20 -10.21
C ALA A 363 17.50 8.62 -10.00
N LEU A 364 18.81 8.87 -9.95
CA LEU A 364 19.33 10.21 -9.66
C LEU A 364 18.96 11.23 -10.75
N PRO A 365 19.15 10.96 -12.07
CA PRO A 365 18.69 11.87 -13.11
C PRO A 365 17.18 12.10 -13.06
N LEU A 366 16.40 11.03 -12.87
CA LEU A 366 14.94 11.13 -12.80
C LEU A 366 14.50 11.96 -11.59
N LEU A 367 15.18 11.81 -10.45
CA LEU A 367 14.91 12.55 -9.22
C LEU A 367 15.20 14.03 -9.43
N ILE A 368 16.34 14.36 -10.03
CA ILE A 368 16.69 15.74 -10.37
C ILE A 368 15.66 16.34 -11.34
N ILE A 369 15.23 15.61 -12.36
CA ILE A 369 14.22 16.09 -13.32
C ILE A 369 12.87 16.34 -12.61
N MET A 370 12.41 15.39 -11.80
CA MET A 370 11.14 15.53 -11.08
C MET A 370 11.19 16.63 -10.02
N LEU A 371 12.28 16.78 -9.27
CA LEU A 371 12.46 17.87 -8.30
C LEU A 371 12.54 19.23 -9.00
N ARG A 372 13.24 19.33 -10.13
CA ARG A 372 13.25 20.55 -10.96
C ARG A 372 11.85 20.88 -11.47
N ARG A 373 11.08 19.88 -11.89
CA ARG A 373 9.68 20.05 -12.32
C ARG A 373 8.82 20.51 -11.15
N GLN A 374 8.95 19.90 -9.97
CA GLN A 374 8.20 20.29 -8.78
C GLN A 374 8.56 21.70 -8.31
N TRP A 375 9.82 22.10 -8.40
CA TRP A 375 10.27 23.45 -8.09
C TRP A 375 9.67 24.48 -9.05
N ARG A 376 9.69 24.17 -10.35
CA ARG A 376 9.11 25.04 -11.38
C ARG A 376 7.59 25.10 -11.22
N GLU A 377 6.91 23.98 -11.07
CA GLU A 377 5.45 23.89 -11.01
C GLU A 377 4.99 23.09 -9.78
N PRO A 378 5.02 23.71 -8.57
CA PRO A 378 4.62 23.03 -7.35
C PRO A 378 3.17 22.56 -7.46
N SER A 379 2.99 21.24 -7.54
CA SER A 379 1.67 20.64 -7.66
C SER A 379 1.60 19.31 -6.91
N VAL A 380 0.37 18.93 -6.55
CA VAL A 380 0.10 17.61 -5.98
C VAL A 380 0.41 16.52 -7.00
N THR A 381 0.10 16.75 -8.28
CA THR A 381 0.35 15.77 -9.34
C THR A 381 1.83 15.43 -9.46
N VAL A 382 2.70 16.44 -9.57
CA VAL A 382 4.15 16.20 -9.69
C VAL A 382 4.72 15.64 -8.38
N MET A 383 4.16 16.01 -7.21
CA MET A 383 4.52 15.38 -5.94
C MET A 383 4.23 13.87 -5.93
N LEU A 384 3.02 13.46 -6.35
CA LEU A 384 2.62 12.06 -6.38
C LEU A 384 3.37 11.26 -7.46
N MET A 385 3.56 11.83 -8.65
CA MET A 385 4.35 11.20 -9.72
C MET A 385 5.81 11.05 -9.31
N GLY A 386 6.39 12.09 -8.69
CA GLY A 386 7.76 12.07 -8.20
C GLY A 386 7.94 10.96 -7.19
N ALA A 387 7.11 10.89 -6.15
CA ALA A 387 7.16 9.83 -5.16
C ALA A 387 6.97 8.44 -5.78
N GLY A 388 5.94 8.26 -6.62
CA GLY A 388 5.58 6.97 -7.21
C GLY A 388 6.62 6.37 -8.17
N LEU A 389 7.60 7.16 -8.64
CA LEU A 389 8.67 6.67 -9.51
C LEU A 389 9.86 6.07 -8.74
N PHE A 390 9.99 6.37 -7.44
CA PHE A 390 11.11 5.92 -6.60
C PHE A 390 10.72 4.81 -5.63
N THR A 391 9.59 4.17 -5.90
CA THR A 391 8.86 3.29 -5.00
C THR A 391 8.29 2.13 -5.76
#